data_AF-A0A5B8NVF0-F1
#
_entry.id   AF-A0A5B8NVF0-F1
#
_cell.length_a   1.000
_cell.length_b   1.000
_cell.length_c   1.000
_cell.angle_alpha   90.00
_cell.angle_beta   90.00
_cell.angle_gamma   90.00
#
_symmetry.space_group_name_H-M   'P 1'
#
loop_
_entity.id
_entity.type
_entity.pdbx_description
1 polymer ?
#
loop_
_entity_poly.entity_id
_entity_poly.type
_entity_poly.pdbx_seq_one_letter_code
_entity_poly.pdbx_strand_id
1 'polypeptide(L)'
;MASQDEMPLAGSPKAFQSLDQLSEMIDNKEEVSVTKVAEWLFKCPELLETLRVIGSLSDKRLYLDLSYVFSRSLDPEDGTKTICGCNPDNMLKHSTKTLIRMMSKGTDNRKREIARIVANYLNRKKVIDAIILFLNQTKQDQAKVASLWLYPKDAQQNEAKRRGHGAEAEIALLVNKAGLETIPKDKAGNPMGSHDPNISPTTFTQVPHSRDESFSVDILVPNVKGEIAIMIMALVQSSDPGQFGVDKTKTNAAIRSQLDLFRESNEAAPEMWGIIDGIGYAENPNGTIYPMLENFDMFIQHNSAYKTFLGLHRLGLCKVESINYDPKYYSPSNAKFMHERYASHEINFHNQPSDTFHPDAIRAGWADVKLEAR
;
A
#
# COMPACT_ATOMS: atom_id res chain seq x y z
N MET A 1 16.72 9.78 -7.27
CA MET A 1 15.46 9.30 -6.67
C MET A 1 14.72 8.51 -7.74
N ALA A 2 13.96 7.49 -7.38
CA ALA A 2 13.14 6.76 -8.35
C ALA A 2 11.80 7.48 -8.57
N SER A 3 11.34 7.54 -9.82
CA SER A 3 9.96 7.89 -10.13
C SER A 3 9.02 6.76 -9.68
N GLN A 4 7.74 7.10 -9.54
CA GLN A 4 6.70 6.16 -9.15
C GLN A 4 6.56 5.00 -10.17
N ASP A 5 6.82 5.25 -11.46
CA ASP A 5 6.76 4.23 -12.52
C ASP A 5 7.99 3.31 -12.56
N GLU A 6 9.08 3.70 -11.91
CA GLU A 6 10.27 2.85 -11.74
C GLU A 6 10.15 1.88 -10.57
N MET A 7 9.17 2.07 -9.67
CA MET A 7 9.01 1.22 -8.49
C MET A 7 8.48 -0.18 -8.86
N PRO A 8 9.00 -1.24 -8.22
CA PRO A 8 8.53 -2.60 -8.47
C PRO A 8 7.04 -2.76 -8.11
N LEU A 9 6.30 -3.49 -8.94
CA LEU A 9 4.88 -3.78 -8.72
C LEU A 9 4.67 -5.17 -8.13
N ALA A 10 3.98 -5.26 -6.99
CA ALA A 10 3.52 -6.54 -6.46
C ALA A 10 2.34 -7.09 -7.29
N GLY A 11 2.57 -8.18 -8.03
CA GLY A 11 1.57 -8.92 -8.81
C GLY A 11 0.96 -8.15 -9.99
N SER A 12 -0.02 -8.75 -10.69
CA SER A 12 -0.64 -8.15 -11.88
C SER A 12 -1.82 -7.22 -11.54
N PRO A 13 -1.98 -6.08 -12.25
CA PRO A 13 -3.19 -5.25 -12.16
C PRO A 13 -4.44 -6.07 -12.50
N LYS A 14 -5.52 -5.90 -11.74
CA LYS A 14 -6.81 -6.53 -12.11
C LYS A 14 -7.44 -5.71 -13.23
N ALA A 15 -7.63 -6.31 -14.40
CA ALA A 15 -8.45 -5.71 -15.45
C ALA A 15 -9.91 -5.62 -14.97
N PHE A 16 -10.51 -4.44 -15.07
CA PHE A 16 -11.91 -4.21 -14.69
C PHE A 16 -12.83 -4.83 -15.77
N GLN A 17 -13.38 -6.02 -15.50
CA GLN A 17 -14.34 -6.72 -16.37
C GLN A 17 -15.77 -6.11 -16.34
N SER A 18 -16.03 -5.12 -15.48
CA SER A 18 -17.39 -4.76 -15.09
C SER A 18 -18.07 -3.66 -15.92
N LEU A 19 -17.37 -3.05 -16.89
CA LEU A 19 -17.94 -2.02 -17.78
C LEU A 19 -18.70 -2.64 -18.96
N ASP A 20 -18.29 -3.82 -19.40
CA ASP A 20 -19.03 -4.59 -20.41
C ASP A 20 -20.39 -5.03 -19.84
N GLN A 21 -20.42 -5.43 -18.56
CA GLN A 21 -21.67 -5.76 -17.85
C GLN A 21 -22.61 -4.56 -17.73
N LEU A 22 -22.11 -3.36 -17.45
CA LEU A 22 -22.93 -2.15 -17.43
C LEU A 22 -23.47 -1.82 -18.83
N SER A 23 -22.65 -1.99 -19.87
CA SER A 23 -23.05 -1.82 -21.27
C SER A 23 -24.10 -2.84 -21.74
N GLU A 24 -24.07 -4.05 -21.21
CA GLU A 24 -25.04 -5.13 -21.51
C GLU A 24 -26.35 -4.96 -20.72
N MET A 25 -26.28 -4.48 -19.49
CA MET A 25 -27.45 -4.26 -18.62
C MET A 25 -28.28 -3.05 -19.03
N ILE A 26 -27.72 -2.13 -19.81
CA ILE A 26 -28.34 -0.87 -20.17
C ILE A 26 -28.65 -0.88 -21.67
N ASP A 27 -29.92 -1.09 -22.00
CA ASP A 27 -30.40 -0.87 -23.36
C ASP A 27 -30.30 0.64 -23.67
N ASN A 28 -29.69 1.00 -24.80
CA ASN A 28 -29.32 2.38 -25.18
C ASN A 28 -30.54 3.33 -25.37
N LYS A 29 -31.75 2.93 -24.97
CA LYS A 29 -33.01 3.65 -25.18
C LYS A 29 -33.82 3.90 -23.91
N GLU A 30 -33.43 3.35 -22.76
CA GLU A 30 -34.16 3.59 -21.51
C GLU A 30 -33.64 4.84 -20.79
N GLU A 31 -34.56 5.66 -20.28
CA GLU A 31 -34.22 6.84 -19.47
C GLU A 31 -33.60 6.40 -18.13
N VAL A 32 -32.34 6.81 -17.91
CA VAL A 32 -31.65 6.53 -16.66
C VAL A 32 -32.13 7.50 -15.59
N SER A 33 -32.75 6.95 -14.54
CA SER A 33 -33.30 7.71 -13.40
C SER A 33 -32.94 7.04 -12.08
N VAL A 34 -33.21 7.72 -10.95
CA VAL A 34 -33.03 7.14 -9.60
C VAL A 34 -33.78 5.82 -9.47
N THR A 35 -35.03 5.77 -9.94
CA THR A 35 -35.87 4.58 -9.90
C THR A 35 -35.23 3.44 -10.69
N LYS A 36 -34.71 3.75 -11.89
CA LYS A 36 -34.09 2.74 -12.75
C LYS A 36 -32.79 2.19 -12.15
N VAL A 37 -31.95 3.05 -11.59
CA VAL A 37 -30.72 2.62 -10.89
C VAL A 37 -31.05 1.78 -9.67
N ALA A 38 -32.12 2.12 -8.92
CA ALA A 38 -32.59 1.28 -7.81
C ALA A 38 -33.05 -0.10 -8.29
N GLU A 39 -33.74 -0.20 -9.42
CA GLU A 39 -34.12 -1.48 -10.02
C GLU A 39 -32.90 -2.31 -10.45
N TRP A 40 -31.89 -1.67 -11.05
CA TRP A 40 -30.64 -2.35 -11.42
C TRP A 40 -29.93 -2.91 -10.18
N LEU A 41 -29.79 -2.10 -9.12
CA LEU A 41 -29.17 -2.51 -7.86
C LEU A 41 -29.98 -3.60 -7.13
N PHE A 42 -31.31 -3.57 -7.23
CA PHE A 42 -32.16 -4.63 -6.69
C PHE A 42 -31.94 -5.96 -7.42
N LYS A 43 -31.81 -5.93 -8.75
CA LYS A 43 -31.58 -7.14 -9.58
C LYS A 43 -30.13 -7.65 -9.50
N CYS A 44 -29.17 -6.73 -9.44
CA CYS A 44 -27.73 -7.00 -9.43
C CYS A 44 -27.03 -6.08 -8.41
N PRO A 45 -27.05 -6.44 -7.10
CA PRO A 45 -26.40 -5.66 -6.05
C PRO A 45 -24.91 -5.37 -6.27
N GLU A 46 -24.20 -6.29 -6.92
CA GLU A 46 -22.78 -6.18 -7.27
C GLU A 46 -22.49 -4.98 -8.18
N LEU A 47 -23.49 -4.49 -8.91
CA LEU A 47 -23.35 -3.33 -9.79
C LEU A 47 -22.91 -2.06 -9.03
N LEU A 48 -23.14 -2.00 -7.71
CA LEU A 48 -22.67 -0.90 -6.86
C LEU A 48 -21.17 -0.61 -7.01
N GLU A 49 -20.33 -1.64 -7.17
CA GLU A 49 -18.88 -1.49 -7.38
C GLU A 49 -18.58 -0.77 -8.70
N THR A 50 -19.30 -1.09 -9.77
CA THR A 50 -19.13 -0.42 -11.07
C THR A 50 -19.64 1.03 -11.01
N LEU A 51 -20.82 1.26 -10.41
CA LEU A 51 -21.41 2.59 -10.34
C LEU A 51 -20.55 3.55 -9.50
N ARG A 52 -19.95 3.08 -8.40
CA ARG A 52 -19.05 3.92 -7.60
C ARG A 52 -17.82 4.34 -8.40
N VAL A 53 -17.26 3.44 -9.23
CA VAL A 53 -16.09 3.73 -10.05
C VAL A 53 -16.41 4.77 -11.12
N ILE A 54 -17.56 4.62 -11.80
CA ILE A 54 -18.06 5.63 -12.76
C ILE A 54 -18.20 7.00 -12.10
N GLY A 55 -18.70 7.02 -10.86
CA GLY A 55 -18.81 8.23 -10.05
C GLY A 55 -17.50 8.78 -9.47
N SER A 56 -16.35 8.15 -9.75
CA SER A 56 -15.07 8.46 -9.08
C SER A 56 -15.16 8.44 -7.54
N LEU A 57 -16.00 7.55 -6.99
CA LEU A 57 -16.18 7.39 -5.55
C LEU A 57 -15.27 6.26 -5.02
N SER A 58 -14.29 6.63 -4.21
CA SER A 58 -13.46 5.65 -3.48
C SER A 58 -14.34 4.71 -2.63
N ASP A 59 -13.91 3.45 -2.48
CA ASP A 59 -14.62 2.46 -1.65
C ASP A 59 -14.87 2.97 -0.23
N LYS A 60 -13.83 3.56 0.40
CA LYS A 60 -13.92 4.15 1.75
C LYS A 60 -14.97 5.23 1.86
N ARG A 61 -15.01 6.17 0.90
CA ARG A 61 -16.00 7.26 0.91
C ARG A 61 -17.41 6.71 0.74
N LEU A 62 -17.59 5.76 -0.18
CA LEU A 62 -18.89 5.13 -0.42
C LEU A 62 -19.43 4.48 0.85
N TYR A 63 -18.66 3.58 1.46
CA TYR A 63 -19.18 2.76 2.55
C TYR A 63 -19.37 3.56 3.84
N LEU A 64 -18.54 4.59 4.09
CA LEU A 64 -18.72 5.47 5.24
C LEU A 64 -19.97 6.33 5.11
N ASP A 65 -20.17 6.97 3.95
CA ASP A 65 -21.36 7.80 3.72
C ASP A 65 -22.64 6.95 3.76
N LEU A 66 -22.63 5.75 3.17
CA LEU A 66 -23.79 4.86 3.20
C LEU A 66 -24.05 4.28 4.59
N SER A 67 -23.02 3.95 5.37
CA SER A 67 -23.18 3.54 6.78
C SER A 67 -23.91 4.64 7.59
N TYR A 68 -23.56 5.90 7.33
CA TYR A 68 -24.20 7.05 7.96
C TYR A 68 -25.68 7.19 7.56
N VAL A 69 -25.98 7.03 6.27
CA VAL A 69 -27.36 7.09 5.76
C VAL A 69 -28.18 5.93 6.31
N PHE A 70 -27.63 4.71 6.33
CA PHE A 70 -28.35 3.51 6.76
C PHE A 70 -28.67 3.55 8.26
N SER A 71 -27.74 4.04 9.09
CA SER A 71 -27.98 4.23 10.53
C SER A 71 -29.01 5.30 10.87
N ARG A 72 -29.56 6.01 9.87
CA ARG A 72 -30.62 7.03 10.03
C ARG A 72 -31.86 6.75 9.20
N SER A 73 -31.85 5.65 8.43
CA SER A 73 -32.99 5.23 7.63
C SER A 73 -33.72 4.14 8.40
N LEU A 74 -35.03 4.29 8.61
CA LEU A 74 -35.83 3.28 9.31
C LEU A 74 -35.99 2.03 8.45
N ASP A 75 -36.03 0.87 9.11
CA ASP A 75 -36.36 -0.41 8.50
C ASP A 75 -37.84 -0.37 8.08
N PRO A 76 -38.17 -0.63 6.80
CA PRO A 76 -39.55 -0.54 6.31
C PRO A 76 -40.48 -1.60 6.92
N GLU A 77 -39.94 -2.63 7.59
CA GLU A 77 -40.72 -3.72 8.18
C GLU A 77 -40.98 -3.54 9.68
N ASP A 78 -40.01 -2.98 10.40
CA ASP A 78 -40.07 -2.79 11.86
C ASP A 78 -40.51 -1.35 12.21
N GLY A 79 -40.12 -0.35 11.41
CA GLY A 79 -40.44 1.06 11.62
C GLY A 79 -39.79 1.69 12.85
N THR A 80 -39.30 0.91 13.81
CA THR A 80 -38.63 1.40 15.03
C THR A 80 -37.11 1.20 15.01
N LYS A 81 -36.62 0.24 14.22
CA LYS A 81 -35.19 -0.01 14.00
C LYS A 81 -34.70 0.68 12.74
N THR A 82 -33.40 0.93 12.66
CA THR A 82 -32.75 1.40 11.43
C THR A 82 -32.53 0.23 10.47
N ILE A 83 -32.38 0.51 9.18
CA ILE A 83 -32.25 -0.50 8.14
C ILE A 83 -30.99 -1.36 8.27
N CYS A 84 -29.97 -0.85 8.98
CA CYS A 84 -28.77 -1.58 9.35
C CYS A 84 -28.74 -2.08 10.81
N GLY A 85 -29.83 -1.86 11.57
CA GLY A 85 -29.94 -2.25 12.97
C GLY A 85 -29.03 -1.48 13.94
N CYS A 86 -28.31 -0.47 13.46
CA CYS A 86 -27.47 0.37 14.30
C CYS A 86 -28.30 1.39 15.07
N ASN A 87 -27.81 1.77 16.26
CA ASN A 87 -28.28 2.96 16.94
C ASN A 87 -27.76 4.20 16.17
N PRO A 88 -28.60 5.20 15.82
CA PRO A 88 -28.16 6.43 15.15
C PRO A 88 -27.00 7.17 15.86
N ASP A 89 -26.91 7.05 17.19
CA ASP A 89 -25.90 7.69 18.03
C ASP A 89 -24.60 6.88 18.14
N ASN A 90 -24.63 5.61 17.72
CA ASN A 90 -23.47 4.71 17.78
C ASN A 90 -23.38 3.87 16.50
N MET A 91 -23.09 4.55 15.39
CA MET A 91 -23.01 3.94 14.07
C MET A 91 -21.78 3.03 13.93
N LEU A 92 -22.01 1.80 13.49
CA LEU A 92 -20.94 0.90 13.04
C LEU A 92 -20.58 1.18 11.58
N LYS A 93 -19.31 0.97 11.22
CA LYS A 93 -18.89 0.97 9.81
C LYS A 93 -19.38 -0.31 9.12
N HIS A 94 -20.00 -0.18 7.96
CA HIS A 94 -20.38 -1.29 7.09
C HIS A 94 -19.48 -1.26 5.87
N SER A 95 -18.81 -2.37 5.55
CA SER A 95 -18.05 -2.49 4.30
C SER A 95 -18.97 -2.51 3.08
N THR A 96 -18.48 -2.17 1.88
CA THR A 96 -19.26 -2.29 0.63
C THR A 96 -19.80 -3.70 0.43
N LYS A 97 -19.02 -4.74 0.74
CA LYS A 97 -19.47 -6.14 0.74
C LYS A 97 -20.65 -6.39 1.70
N THR A 98 -20.66 -5.73 2.86
CA THR A 98 -21.80 -5.80 3.79
C THR A 98 -23.03 -5.13 3.18
N LEU A 99 -22.88 -3.96 2.58
CA LEU A 99 -23.98 -3.22 1.94
C LEU A 99 -24.59 -3.99 0.77
N ILE A 100 -23.75 -4.59 -0.09
CA ILE A 100 -24.18 -5.49 -1.18
C ILE A 100 -24.98 -6.67 -0.61
N ARG A 101 -24.47 -7.32 0.44
CA ARG A 101 -25.17 -8.43 1.10
C ARG A 101 -26.53 -8.03 1.66
N MET A 102 -26.67 -6.80 2.18
CA MET A 102 -27.94 -6.28 2.67
C MET A 102 -28.95 -6.09 1.54
N MET A 103 -28.51 -5.73 0.33
CA MET A 103 -29.37 -5.69 -0.88
C MET A 103 -29.72 -7.09 -1.40
N SER A 104 -28.92 -8.12 -1.12
CA SER A 104 -29.18 -9.49 -1.57
C SER A 104 -30.02 -10.33 -0.59
N LYS A 105 -30.08 -9.98 0.70
CA LYS A 105 -30.71 -10.78 1.77
C LYS A 105 -31.91 -10.06 2.41
N GLY A 106 -32.88 -10.84 2.88
CA GLY A 106 -34.10 -10.35 3.51
C GLY A 106 -35.32 -10.43 2.59
N THR A 107 -36.37 -9.71 2.92
CA THR A 107 -37.58 -9.61 2.11
C THR A 107 -37.39 -8.68 0.92
N ASP A 108 -38.23 -8.84 -0.11
CA ASP A 108 -38.15 -8.00 -1.30
C ASP A 108 -38.44 -6.52 -1.00
N ASN A 109 -39.35 -6.23 -0.06
CA ASN A 109 -39.64 -4.86 0.34
C ASN A 109 -38.40 -4.19 0.94
N ARG A 110 -37.72 -4.88 1.86
CA ARG A 110 -36.48 -4.40 2.47
C ARG A 110 -35.37 -4.20 1.44
N LYS A 111 -35.15 -5.17 0.55
CA LYS A 111 -34.12 -5.07 -0.50
C LYS A 111 -34.37 -3.88 -1.44
N ARG A 112 -35.62 -3.67 -1.86
CA ARG A 112 -36.01 -2.54 -2.72
C ARG A 112 -35.75 -1.20 -2.03
N GLU A 113 -36.07 -1.11 -0.73
CA GLU A 113 -35.82 0.11 0.04
C GLU A 113 -34.32 0.40 0.17
N ILE A 114 -33.50 -0.62 0.46
CA ILE A 114 -32.04 -0.48 0.49
C ILE A 114 -31.51 0.00 -0.87
N ALA A 115 -31.92 -0.64 -1.97
CA ALA A 115 -31.51 -0.26 -3.31
C ALA A 115 -31.92 1.19 -3.64
N ARG A 116 -33.12 1.62 -3.22
CA ARG A 116 -33.62 3.00 -3.35
C ARG A 116 -32.77 4.00 -2.57
N ILE A 117 -32.38 3.68 -1.34
CA ILE A 117 -31.50 4.53 -0.52
C ILE A 117 -30.14 4.69 -1.21
N VAL A 118 -29.56 3.60 -1.71
CA VAL A 118 -28.28 3.62 -2.43
C VAL A 118 -28.39 4.43 -3.73
N ALA A 119 -29.43 4.23 -4.53
CA ALA A 119 -29.64 4.99 -5.76
C ALA A 119 -29.80 6.51 -5.50
N ASN A 120 -30.54 6.89 -4.44
CA ASN A 120 -30.64 8.28 -4.02
C ASN A 120 -29.30 8.86 -3.58
N TYR A 121 -28.49 8.08 -2.87
CA TYR A 121 -27.13 8.50 -2.53
C TYR A 121 -26.28 8.72 -3.79
N LEU A 122 -26.29 7.79 -4.75
CA LEU A 122 -25.57 7.92 -6.02
C LEU A 122 -26.02 9.14 -6.83
N ASN A 123 -27.33 9.43 -6.85
CA ASN A 123 -27.88 10.64 -7.47
C ASN A 123 -27.35 11.92 -6.83
N ARG A 124 -27.36 12.00 -5.49
CA ARG A 124 -26.81 13.16 -4.76
C ARG A 124 -25.31 13.36 -5.03
N LYS A 125 -24.59 12.29 -5.31
CA LYS A 125 -23.17 12.31 -5.70
C LYS A 125 -22.96 12.50 -7.21
N LYS A 126 -24.02 12.80 -7.98
CA LYS A 126 -23.95 13.06 -9.42
C LYS A 126 -23.45 11.88 -10.25
N VAL A 127 -23.53 10.66 -9.69
CA VAL A 127 -23.14 9.42 -10.39
C VAL A 127 -24.11 9.11 -11.52
N ILE A 128 -25.40 9.37 -11.33
CA ILE A 128 -26.42 9.16 -12.38
C ILE A 128 -26.15 10.07 -13.59
N ASP A 129 -25.82 11.34 -13.35
CA ASP A 129 -25.43 12.28 -14.41
C ASP A 129 -24.18 11.77 -15.16
N ALA A 130 -23.19 11.23 -14.44
CA ALA A 130 -22.00 10.62 -15.04
C ALA A 130 -22.32 9.37 -15.88
N ILE A 131 -23.25 8.52 -15.42
CA ILE A 131 -23.73 7.36 -16.19
C ILE A 131 -24.42 7.81 -17.48
N ILE A 132 -25.29 8.82 -17.41
CA ILE A 132 -25.96 9.36 -18.60
C ILE A 132 -24.93 9.88 -19.60
N LEU A 133 -23.95 10.66 -19.14
CA LEU A 133 -22.87 11.17 -20.00
C LEU A 133 -22.05 10.04 -20.63
N PHE A 134 -21.74 8.98 -19.87
CA PHE A 134 -21.00 7.82 -20.35
C PHE A 134 -21.80 7.04 -21.41
N LEU A 135 -23.08 6.80 -21.18
CA LEU A 135 -23.95 6.05 -22.09
C LEU A 135 -24.23 6.79 -23.40
N ASN A 136 -24.26 8.12 -23.36
CA ASN A 136 -24.41 8.96 -24.55
C ASN A 136 -23.19 8.94 -25.49
N GLN A 137 -22.07 8.30 -25.08
CA GLN A 137 -20.90 8.13 -25.94
C GLN A 137 -21.04 6.92 -26.87
N THR A 138 -20.28 6.92 -27.97
CA THR A 138 -20.15 5.74 -28.83
C THR A 138 -19.47 4.59 -28.08
N LYS A 139 -19.66 3.32 -28.49
CA LYS A 139 -18.97 2.18 -27.86
C LYS A 139 -17.44 2.32 -27.87
N GLN A 140 -16.88 2.90 -28.94
CA GLN A 140 -15.45 3.18 -29.03
C GLN A 140 -15.01 4.24 -28.02
N ASP A 141 -15.81 5.29 -27.82
CA ASP A 141 -15.49 6.36 -26.87
C ASP A 141 -15.78 5.95 -25.42
N GLN A 142 -16.77 5.08 -25.17
CA GLN A 142 -16.97 4.41 -23.88
C GLN A 142 -15.71 3.64 -23.47
N ALA A 143 -15.10 2.88 -24.39
CA ALA A 143 -13.83 2.20 -24.14
C ALA A 143 -12.67 3.16 -23.84
N LYS A 144 -12.60 4.32 -24.52
CA LYS A 144 -11.58 5.35 -24.23
C LYS A 144 -11.82 6.07 -22.91
N VAL A 145 -13.08 6.40 -22.60
CA VAL A 145 -13.45 7.04 -21.34
C VAL A 145 -13.18 6.09 -20.18
N ALA A 146 -13.50 4.80 -20.34
CA ALA A 146 -13.08 3.77 -19.43
C ALA A 146 -11.55 3.82 -19.23
N SER A 147 -10.78 3.71 -20.32
CA SER A 147 -9.31 3.68 -20.34
C SER A 147 -8.65 4.88 -19.65
N LEU A 148 -9.21 6.08 -19.83
CA LEU A 148 -8.61 7.35 -19.39
C LEU A 148 -9.18 7.91 -18.08
N TRP A 149 -10.42 7.61 -17.73
CA TRP A 149 -11.08 8.20 -16.56
C TRP A 149 -11.27 7.19 -15.42
N LEU A 150 -11.68 5.96 -15.74
CA LEU A 150 -12.11 4.98 -14.75
C LEU A 150 -10.97 4.10 -14.27
N TYR A 151 -10.12 3.60 -15.18
CA TYR A 151 -8.98 2.80 -14.74
C TYR A 151 -7.97 3.61 -13.92
N PRO A 152 -7.60 4.86 -14.26
CA PRO A 152 -6.52 5.53 -13.54
C PRO A 152 -6.77 5.74 -12.05
N LYS A 153 -7.97 6.07 -11.56
CA LYS A 153 -8.13 6.37 -10.11
C LYS A 153 -8.02 5.14 -9.19
N ASP A 154 -8.82 4.11 -9.43
CA ASP A 154 -8.78 2.90 -8.61
C ASP A 154 -7.55 2.03 -8.96
N ALA A 155 -7.07 2.05 -10.21
CA ALA A 155 -5.79 1.41 -10.53
C ALA A 155 -4.64 2.16 -9.88
N GLN A 156 -4.55 3.49 -9.92
CA GLN A 156 -3.46 4.25 -9.28
C GLN A 156 -3.42 4.00 -7.76
N GLN A 157 -4.57 3.93 -7.08
CA GLN A 157 -4.58 3.61 -5.65
C GLN A 157 -4.12 2.18 -5.35
N ASN A 158 -4.62 1.21 -6.13
CA ASN A 158 -4.18 -0.18 -6.00
C ASN A 158 -2.71 -0.38 -6.42
N GLU A 159 -2.27 0.36 -7.42
CA GLU A 159 -0.92 0.34 -7.97
C GLU A 159 0.05 0.95 -6.97
N ALA A 160 -0.27 2.11 -6.39
CA ALA A 160 0.55 2.73 -5.35
C ALA A 160 0.69 1.82 -4.11
N LYS A 161 -0.39 1.13 -3.70
CA LYS A 161 -0.32 0.10 -2.66
C LYS A 161 0.59 -1.07 -3.06
N ARG A 162 0.48 -1.54 -4.30
CA ARG A 162 1.34 -2.62 -4.85
C ARG A 162 2.79 -2.19 -5.02
N ARG A 163 3.07 -0.91 -5.25
CA ARG A 163 4.42 -0.33 -5.30
C ARG A 163 5.06 -0.29 -3.92
N GLY A 164 4.30 0.06 -2.88
CA GLY A 164 4.75 -0.06 -1.49
C GLY A 164 5.16 -1.49 -1.14
N HIS A 165 4.28 -2.45 -1.40
CA HIS A 165 4.58 -3.88 -1.18
C HIS A 165 5.68 -4.42 -2.12
N GLY A 166 5.81 -3.90 -3.34
CA GLY A 166 6.90 -4.26 -4.24
C GLY A 166 8.26 -3.81 -3.71
N ALA A 167 8.33 -2.63 -3.11
CA ALA A 167 9.56 -2.14 -2.46
C ALA A 167 9.91 -2.99 -1.22
N GLU A 168 8.92 -3.38 -0.42
CA GLU A 168 9.12 -4.35 0.68
C GLU A 168 9.69 -5.68 0.15
N ALA A 169 9.13 -6.20 -0.95
CA ALA A 169 9.56 -7.45 -1.58
C ALA A 169 11.00 -7.37 -2.08
N GLU A 170 11.38 -6.25 -2.70
CA GLU A 170 12.74 -6.01 -3.18
C GLU A 170 13.74 -6.11 -2.02
N ILE A 171 13.48 -5.42 -0.90
CA ILE A 171 14.38 -5.47 0.26
C ILE A 171 14.40 -6.87 0.86
N ALA A 172 13.25 -7.53 1.02
CA ALA A 172 13.19 -8.91 1.51
C ALA A 172 13.99 -9.88 0.63
N LEU A 173 13.93 -9.71 -0.69
CA LEU A 173 14.71 -10.51 -1.64
C LEU A 173 16.21 -10.27 -1.47
N LEU A 174 16.65 -9.02 -1.28
CA LEU A 174 18.06 -8.69 -1.06
C LEU A 174 18.57 -9.27 0.27
N VAL A 175 17.78 -9.20 1.34
CA VAL A 175 18.10 -9.85 2.63
C VAL A 175 18.23 -11.36 2.46
N ASN A 176 17.30 -12.01 1.75
CA ASN A 176 17.37 -13.44 1.46
C ASN A 176 18.60 -13.80 0.62
N LYS A 177 18.97 -12.97 -0.37
CA LYS A 177 20.20 -13.15 -1.16
C LYS A 177 21.48 -12.97 -0.33
N ALA A 178 21.43 -12.25 0.78
CA ALA A 178 22.52 -12.20 1.76
C ALA A 178 22.60 -13.46 2.66
N GLY A 179 21.71 -14.43 2.47
CA GLY A 179 21.64 -15.65 3.27
C GLY A 179 21.02 -15.43 4.65
N LEU A 180 20.12 -14.45 4.79
CA LEU A 180 19.39 -14.16 6.03
C LEU A 180 17.91 -14.46 5.84
N GLU A 181 17.21 -14.78 6.92
CA GLU A 181 15.75 -14.94 6.87
C GLU A 181 15.05 -13.60 7.10
N THR A 182 13.84 -13.49 6.54
CA THR A 182 12.92 -12.39 6.83
C THR A 182 11.68 -12.94 7.52
N ILE A 183 11.03 -12.10 8.33
CA ILE A 183 9.70 -12.37 8.88
C ILE A 183 8.79 -11.25 8.36
N PRO A 184 7.76 -11.56 7.58
CA PRO A 184 7.32 -12.88 7.13
C PRO A 184 8.27 -13.53 6.10
N LYS A 185 8.43 -14.86 6.13
CA LYS A 185 9.38 -15.59 5.26
C LYS A 185 9.08 -15.47 3.76
N ASP A 186 7.81 -15.31 3.41
CA ASP A 186 7.36 -15.25 2.02
C ASP A 186 7.28 -13.82 1.47
N LYS A 187 7.67 -12.79 2.24
CA LYS A 187 7.54 -11.38 1.82
C LYS A 187 8.26 -11.09 0.50
N ALA A 188 9.36 -11.79 0.21
CA ALA A 188 10.09 -11.65 -1.06
C ALA A 188 9.32 -12.16 -2.29
N GLY A 189 8.51 -13.21 -2.14
CA GLY A 189 7.77 -13.83 -3.26
C GLY A 189 6.28 -13.47 -3.30
N ASN A 190 5.71 -13.13 -2.13
CA ASN A 190 4.29 -12.87 -1.94
C ASN A 190 4.09 -11.70 -0.94
N PRO A 191 4.54 -10.48 -1.27
CA PRO A 191 4.56 -9.36 -0.33
C PRO A 191 3.17 -8.91 0.15
N MET A 192 2.10 -9.30 -0.56
CA MET A 192 0.72 -8.98 -0.22
C MET A 192 -0.02 -10.09 0.55
N GLY A 193 0.59 -11.27 0.69
CA GLY A 193 -0.11 -12.46 1.21
C GLY A 193 0.02 -12.67 2.71
N SER A 194 1.09 -12.15 3.33
CA SER A 194 1.36 -12.33 4.75
C SER A 194 1.04 -11.08 5.56
N HIS A 195 0.54 -11.31 6.77
CA HIS A 195 0.35 -10.25 7.76
C HIS A 195 1.69 -9.74 8.28
N ASP A 196 1.74 -8.44 8.55
CA ASP A 196 2.92 -7.79 9.10
C ASP A 196 3.20 -8.31 10.53
N PRO A 197 4.46 -8.59 10.90
CA PRO A 197 4.82 -9.02 12.24
C PRO A 197 4.61 -7.91 13.27
N ASN A 198 4.47 -8.32 14.53
CA ASN A 198 4.32 -7.41 15.65
C ASN A 198 5.48 -7.61 16.64
N ILE A 199 5.93 -6.52 17.27
CA ILE A 199 7.01 -6.51 18.26
C ILE A 199 6.54 -5.93 19.59
N SER A 200 7.16 -6.38 20.67
CA SER A 200 6.98 -5.79 21.99
C SER A 200 7.69 -4.43 22.07
N PRO A 201 7.03 -3.38 22.60
CA PRO A 201 7.63 -2.06 22.77
C PRO A 201 8.76 -2.04 23.80
N THR A 202 8.85 -3.04 24.68
CA THR A 202 9.82 -3.08 25.79
C THR A 202 10.99 -4.02 25.53
N THR A 203 10.73 -5.15 24.86
CA THR A 203 11.74 -6.19 24.62
C THR A 203 12.21 -6.26 23.18
N PHE A 204 11.50 -5.61 22.24
CA PHE A 204 11.78 -5.66 20.80
C PHE A 204 11.83 -7.08 20.21
N THR A 205 11.18 -8.03 20.89
CA THR A 205 10.99 -9.40 20.41
C THR A 205 9.66 -9.53 19.67
N GLN A 206 9.56 -10.49 18.75
CA GLN A 206 8.30 -10.79 18.08
C GLN A 206 7.24 -11.25 19.08
N VAL A 207 6.03 -10.71 18.98
CA VAL A 207 4.87 -11.06 19.82
C VAL A 207 3.60 -11.18 18.97
N PRO A 208 2.55 -11.86 19.47
CA PRO A 208 1.23 -11.78 18.86
C PRO A 208 0.68 -10.35 18.86
N HIS A 209 -0.22 -10.05 17.92
CA HIS A 209 -0.85 -8.74 17.85
C HIS A 209 -1.67 -8.43 19.12
N SER A 210 -1.37 -7.31 19.75
CA SER A 210 -2.10 -6.71 20.86
C SER A 210 -2.24 -5.21 20.62
N ARG A 211 -3.46 -4.67 20.81
CA ARG A 211 -3.79 -3.27 20.46
C ARG A 211 -2.95 -2.25 21.22
N ASP A 212 -2.59 -2.57 22.47
CA ASP A 212 -1.93 -1.63 23.39
C ASP A 212 -0.51 -2.08 23.77
N GLU A 213 -0.09 -3.28 23.37
CA GLU A 213 1.17 -3.91 23.82
C GLU A 213 2.07 -4.35 22.66
N SER A 214 1.75 -3.95 21.42
CA SER A 214 2.58 -4.33 20.28
C SER A 214 2.63 -3.26 19.19
N PHE A 215 3.76 -3.18 18.51
CA PHE A 215 3.93 -2.37 17.30
C PHE A 215 3.99 -3.27 16.07
N SER A 216 3.25 -2.91 15.02
CA SER A 216 3.33 -3.56 13.72
C SER A 216 4.51 -3.00 12.92
N VAL A 217 5.30 -3.87 12.32
CA VAL A 217 6.42 -3.50 11.42
C VAL A 217 6.35 -4.34 10.15
N ASP A 218 6.80 -3.81 9.01
CA ASP A 218 6.57 -4.48 7.72
C ASP A 218 7.44 -5.73 7.53
N ILE A 219 8.69 -5.70 8.00
CA ILE A 219 9.63 -6.84 7.95
C ILE A 219 10.54 -6.85 9.19
N LEU A 220 10.78 -8.02 9.76
CA LEU A 220 11.85 -8.27 10.73
C LEU A 220 12.97 -9.09 10.10
N VAL A 221 14.21 -8.80 10.47
CA VAL A 221 15.40 -9.59 10.12
C VAL A 221 16.08 -10.06 11.41
N PRO A 222 15.96 -11.35 11.76
CA PRO A 222 16.71 -11.90 12.89
C PRO A 222 18.19 -12.11 12.53
N ASN A 223 19.05 -12.04 13.54
CA ASN A 223 20.44 -12.49 13.45
C ASN A 223 20.52 -14.03 13.52
N VAL A 224 21.75 -14.57 13.44
CA VAL A 224 22.01 -16.01 13.54
C VAL A 224 21.61 -16.65 14.88
N LYS A 225 21.42 -15.85 15.93
CA LYS A 225 20.95 -16.29 17.25
C LYS A 225 19.41 -16.24 17.39
N GLY A 226 18.71 -15.74 16.37
CA GLY A 226 17.25 -15.56 16.39
C GLY A 226 16.79 -14.26 17.05
N GLU A 227 17.71 -13.40 17.50
CA GLU A 227 17.38 -12.07 18.04
C GLU A 227 17.11 -11.11 16.88
N ILE A 228 16.16 -10.19 17.05
CA ILE A 228 15.85 -9.21 16.00
C ILE A 228 17.04 -8.26 15.84
N ALA A 229 17.63 -8.22 14.65
CA ALA A 229 18.71 -7.29 14.33
C ALA A 229 18.19 -6.05 13.59
N ILE A 230 17.15 -6.20 12.77
CA ILE A 230 16.62 -5.10 11.95
C ILE A 230 15.10 -5.15 11.94
N MET A 231 14.49 -3.97 12.07
CA MET A 231 13.08 -3.70 11.87
C MET A 231 12.92 -2.77 10.67
N ILE A 232 12.21 -3.20 9.64
CA ILE A 232 12.03 -2.44 8.39
C ILE A 232 10.62 -1.88 8.35
N MET A 233 10.52 -0.59 8.02
CA MET A 233 9.25 0.11 7.88
C MET A 233 9.12 0.80 6.53
N ALA A 234 8.02 0.52 5.84
CA ALA A 234 7.71 1.07 4.53
C ALA A 234 6.88 2.36 4.63
N LEU A 235 7.45 3.43 4.09
CA LEU A 235 6.91 4.79 4.08
C LEU A 235 6.58 5.26 2.66
N VAL A 236 6.60 4.34 1.69
CA VAL A 236 6.18 4.58 0.31
C VAL A 236 4.76 5.15 0.34
N GLN A 237 4.57 6.36 -0.20
CA GLN A 237 3.27 7.01 -0.17
C GLN A 237 2.34 6.28 -1.15
N SER A 238 1.41 5.51 -0.60
CA SER A 238 0.25 5.06 -1.37
C SER A 238 -0.63 6.28 -1.66
N SER A 239 -0.50 6.87 -2.86
CA SER A 239 -1.44 7.79 -3.55
C SER A 239 -2.44 8.59 -2.69
N ASP A 240 -2.38 9.92 -2.82
CA ASP A 240 -3.09 11.00 -2.09
C ASP A 240 -2.41 11.44 -0.77
N PRO A 241 -1.45 12.40 -0.84
CA PRO A 241 -1.01 13.18 0.32
C PRO A 241 -2.22 13.89 0.95
N GLY A 242 -2.73 13.30 2.02
CA GLY A 242 -3.93 13.77 2.72
C GLY A 242 -4.77 12.66 3.34
N GLN A 243 -4.62 11.40 2.90
CA GLN A 243 -5.41 10.28 3.46
C GLN A 243 -4.67 9.40 4.48
N PHE A 244 -3.34 9.37 4.53
CA PHE A 244 -2.60 8.39 5.35
C PHE A 244 -1.34 8.89 6.09
N GLY A 245 -1.12 10.21 6.17
CA GLY A 245 0.17 10.76 6.64
C GLY A 245 0.34 11.03 8.14
N VAL A 246 -0.70 10.95 8.97
CA VAL A 246 -0.62 11.46 10.37
C VAL A 246 -0.30 10.36 11.40
N ASP A 247 -0.64 9.10 11.12
CA ASP A 247 -0.51 8.02 12.11
C ASP A 247 0.88 7.35 12.08
N LYS A 248 1.41 7.06 10.88
CA LYS A 248 2.71 6.39 10.72
C LYS A 248 3.87 7.18 11.35
N THR A 249 3.89 8.50 11.19
CA THR A 249 4.96 9.34 11.77
C THR A 249 4.96 9.29 13.30
N LYS A 250 3.78 9.30 13.94
CA LYS A 250 3.67 9.18 15.40
C LYS A 250 4.07 7.79 15.89
N THR A 251 3.63 6.74 15.20
CA THR A 251 4.02 5.36 15.52
C THR A 251 5.52 5.15 15.41
N ASN A 252 6.16 5.66 14.34
CA ASN A 252 7.61 5.54 14.16
C ASN A 252 8.38 6.29 15.25
N ALA A 253 7.95 7.50 15.60
CA ALA A 253 8.55 8.26 16.70
C ALA A 253 8.38 7.56 18.05
N ALA A 254 7.23 6.92 18.29
CA ALA A 254 6.99 6.13 19.50
C ALA A 254 7.89 4.89 19.56
N ILE A 255 8.00 4.13 18.46
CA ILE A 255 8.92 2.99 18.35
C ILE A 255 10.35 3.45 18.61
N ARG A 256 10.79 4.54 17.97
CA ARG A 256 12.14 5.07 18.13
C ARG A 256 12.43 5.46 19.58
N SER A 257 11.52 6.20 20.22
CA SER A 257 11.68 6.60 21.62
C SER A 257 11.83 5.39 22.55
N GLN A 258 11.04 4.33 22.34
CA GLN A 258 11.18 3.09 23.11
C GLN A 258 12.48 2.35 22.79
N LEU A 259 12.93 2.39 21.53
CA LEU A 259 14.17 1.75 21.09
C LEU A 259 15.39 2.44 21.69
N ASP A 260 15.40 3.76 21.76
CA ASP A 260 16.49 4.51 22.39
C ASP A 260 16.56 4.20 23.89
N LEU A 261 15.43 4.09 24.60
CA LEU A 261 15.40 3.64 25.99
C LEU A 261 15.92 2.20 26.14
N PHE A 262 15.55 1.31 25.21
CA PHE A 262 16.05 -0.07 25.21
C PHE A 262 17.56 -0.12 25.00
N ARG A 263 18.11 0.72 24.11
CA ARG A 263 19.55 0.86 23.81
C ARG A 263 20.37 1.30 25.01
N GLU A 264 19.82 2.13 25.89
CA GLU A 264 20.53 2.55 27.12
C GLU A 264 20.92 1.38 28.01
N SER A 265 20.18 0.26 27.94
CA SER A 265 20.39 -0.93 28.77
C SER A 265 20.82 -2.17 28.00
N ASN A 266 20.90 -2.11 26.66
CA ASN A 266 21.18 -3.27 25.81
C ASN A 266 22.13 -2.90 24.66
N GLU A 267 23.34 -3.46 24.68
CA GLU A 267 24.33 -3.24 23.61
C GLU A 267 23.90 -3.84 22.27
N ALA A 268 23.10 -4.91 22.28
CA ALA A 268 22.62 -5.62 21.09
C ALA A 268 21.17 -5.23 20.72
N ALA A 269 20.92 -3.93 20.53
CA ALA A 269 19.61 -3.44 20.12
C ALA A 269 19.40 -3.52 18.60
N PRO A 270 18.17 -3.76 18.12
CA PRO A 270 17.88 -3.75 16.69
C PRO A 270 18.07 -2.37 16.07
N GLU A 271 18.33 -2.35 14.77
CA GLU A 271 18.25 -1.15 13.95
C GLU A 271 16.85 -0.97 13.34
N MET A 272 16.47 0.28 13.15
CA MET A 272 15.22 0.67 12.50
C MET A 272 15.55 1.23 11.11
N TRP A 273 15.09 0.54 10.06
CA TRP A 273 15.34 0.92 8.66
C TRP A 273 14.07 1.39 7.97
N GLY A 274 14.15 2.49 7.22
CA GLY A 274 13.02 3.08 6.51
C GLY A 274 13.13 2.87 5.00
N ILE A 275 12.09 2.32 4.37
CA ILE A 275 11.93 2.31 2.91
C ILE A 275 11.14 3.57 2.50
N ILE A 276 11.76 4.46 1.74
CA ILE A 276 11.15 5.73 1.31
C ILE A 276 11.08 5.80 -0.22
N ASP A 277 10.03 6.41 -0.76
CA ASP A 277 9.97 6.76 -2.18
C ASP A 277 10.60 8.16 -2.43
N GLY A 278 10.92 8.44 -3.68
CA GLY A 278 11.48 9.74 -4.09
C GLY A 278 10.45 10.87 -4.08
N ILE A 279 9.18 10.55 -4.29
CA ILE A 279 8.09 11.51 -4.48
C ILE A 279 7.53 12.01 -3.16
N GLY A 280 7.37 11.14 -2.15
CA GLY A 280 6.99 11.56 -0.80
C GLY A 280 7.99 12.53 -0.18
N TYR A 281 9.27 12.44 -0.55
CA TYR A 281 10.32 13.41 -0.18
C TYR A 281 10.04 14.81 -0.73
N ALA A 282 9.51 14.92 -1.94
CA ALA A 282 9.23 16.21 -2.59
C ALA A 282 7.89 16.82 -2.17
N GLU A 283 6.84 16.00 -1.95
CA GLU A 283 5.49 16.50 -1.69
C GLU A 283 5.20 16.86 -0.22
N ASN A 284 5.81 16.16 0.75
CA ASN A 284 5.62 16.48 2.17
C ASN A 284 6.92 16.37 2.99
N PRO A 285 7.94 17.17 2.67
CA PRO A 285 9.23 17.13 3.36
C PRO A 285 9.06 17.43 4.86
N ASN A 286 8.32 18.49 5.21
CA ASN A 286 8.24 18.96 6.60
C ASN A 286 7.23 18.19 7.47
N GLY A 287 6.14 17.66 6.89
CA GLY A 287 5.06 17.05 7.67
C GLY A 287 5.19 15.55 7.91
N THR A 288 6.00 14.85 7.09
CA THR A 288 6.13 13.40 7.18
C THR A 288 7.58 12.96 7.05
N ILE A 289 8.30 13.39 6.01
CA ILE A 289 9.61 12.80 5.70
C ILE A 289 10.71 13.28 6.65
N TYR A 290 10.95 14.59 6.84
CA TYR A 290 12.01 15.08 7.72
C TYR A 290 11.85 14.64 9.18
N PRO A 291 10.66 14.71 9.81
CA PRO A 291 10.50 14.18 11.16
C PRO A 291 10.75 12.68 11.24
N MET A 292 10.46 11.94 10.16
CA MET A 292 10.78 10.52 10.09
C MET A 292 12.27 10.28 9.83
N LEU A 293 12.99 11.18 9.16
CA LEU A 293 14.41 11.00 8.86
C LEU A 293 15.26 10.83 10.12
N GLU A 294 14.87 11.49 11.20
CA GLU A 294 15.55 11.43 12.49
C GLU A 294 15.30 10.12 13.25
N ASN A 295 14.26 9.37 12.87
CA ASN A 295 13.85 8.17 13.61
C ASN A 295 14.52 6.88 13.12
N PHE A 296 15.00 6.82 11.88
CA PHE A 296 15.61 5.61 11.33
C PHE A 296 17.13 5.68 11.36
N ASP A 297 17.76 4.54 11.63
CA ASP A 297 19.21 4.38 11.54
C ASP A 297 19.68 4.30 10.07
N MET A 298 18.79 3.88 9.16
CA MET A 298 19.08 3.81 7.72
C MET A 298 17.85 4.09 6.86
N PHE A 299 18.08 4.74 5.72
CA PHE A 299 17.10 4.92 4.65
C PHE A 299 17.49 4.19 3.39
N ILE A 300 16.51 3.51 2.81
CA ILE A 300 16.66 2.77 1.57
C ILE A 300 15.60 3.25 0.59
N GLN A 301 16.04 3.53 -0.63
CA GLN A 301 15.20 3.82 -1.79
C GLN A 301 15.49 2.77 -2.86
N HIS A 302 14.55 2.53 -3.77
CA HIS A 302 14.71 1.61 -4.90
C HIS A 302 16.07 1.76 -5.62
N ASN A 303 16.40 2.98 -6.07
CA ASN A 303 17.67 3.27 -6.76
C ASN A 303 18.94 3.08 -5.89
N SER A 304 18.76 2.97 -4.58
CA SER A 304 19.83 2.76 -3.58
C SER A 304 19.64 1.48 -2.78
N ALA A 305 18.92 0.48 -3.32
CA ALA A 305 18.60 -0.75 -2.61
C ALA A 305 19.87 -1.53 -2.20
N TYR A 306 21.01 -1.31 -2.87
CA TYR A 306 22.33 -1.82 -2.46
C TYR A 306 22.74 -1.45 -1.03
N LYS A 307 22.19 -0.35 -0.46
CA LYS A 307 22.41 0.02 0.95
C LYS A 307 21.98 -1.08 1.91
N THR A 308 21.04 -1.93 1.52
CA THR A 308 20.67 -3.14 2.27
C THR A 308 21.91 -3.98 2.57
N PHE A 309 22.72 -4.30 1.56
CA PHE A 309 23.94 -5.09 1.76
C PHE A 309 24.99 -4.35 2.58
N LEU A 310 25.15 -3.04 2.37
CA LEU A 310 26.10 -2.23 3.15
C LEU A 310 25.70 -2.18 4.64
N GLY A 311 24.41 -2.03 4.93
CA GLY A 311 23.87 -2.08 6.29
C GLY A 311 24.03 -3.45 6.94
N LEU A 312 23.72 -4.52 6.21
CA LEU A 312 23.93 -5.89 6.67
C LEU A 312 25.40 -6.18 6.95
N HIS A 313 26.30 -5.66 6.12
CA HIS A 313 27.74 -5.78 6.31
C HIS A 313 28.23 -5.05 7.56
N ARG A 314 27.80 -3.80 7.76
CA ARG A 314 28.11 -3.01 8.95
C ARG A 314 27.65 -3.69 10.24
N LEU A 315 26.51 -4.39 10.20
CA LEU A 315 25.99 -5.16 11.33
C LEU A 315 26.64 -6.54 11.50
N GLY A 316 27.62 -6.91 10.65
CA GLY A 316 28.28 -8.21 10.69
C GLY A 316 27.37 -9.38 10.27
N LEU A 317 26.25 -9.10 9.60
CA LEU A 317 25.29 -10.12 9.18
C LEU A 317 25.65 -10.73 7.81
N CYS A 318 26.41 -10.01 6.98
CA CYS A 318 27.01 -10.54 5.76
C CYS A 318 28.38 -9.89 5.50
N LYS A 319 29.10 -10.39 4.49
CA LYS A 319 30.36 -9.79 4.07
C LYS A 319 30.29 -9.37 2.60
N VAL A 320 30.47 -8.07 2.37
CA VAL A 320 30.50 -7.47 1.03
C VAL A 320 31.96 -7.33 0.63
N GLU A 321 32.33 -7.94 -0.50
CA GLU A 321 33.69 -7.89 -1.04
C GLU A 321 33.90 -6.63 -1.88
N SER A 322 32.94 -6.34 -2.75
CA SER A 322 33.03 -5.23 -3.69
C SER A 322 31.65 -4.73 -4.11
N ILE A 323 31.61 -3.46 -4.51
CA ILE A 323 30.41 -2.80 -5.03
C ILE A 323 30.75 -2.02 -6.29
N ASN A 324 29.97 -2.23 -7.34
CA ASN A 324 30.04 -1.48 -8.58
C ASN A 324 28.84 -0.56 -8.71
N TYR A 325 29.07 0.75 -8.67
CA TYR A 325 28.04 1.76 -8.93
C TYR A 325 27.86 1.95 -10.43
N ASP A 326 26.63 1.83 -10.94
CA ASP A 326 26.37 1.91 -12.38
C ASP A 326 26.62 3.33 -12.91
N PRO A 327 27.56 3.52 -13.87
CA PRO A 327 27.89 4.84 -14.41
C PRO A 327 26.75 5.48 -15.21
N LYS A 328 25.71 4.73 -15.61
CA LYS A 328 24.50 5.30 -16.23
C LYS A 328 23.71 6.19 -15.26
N TYR A 329 23.86 5.96 -13.95
CA TYR A 329 23.13 6.71 -12.91
C TYR A 329 24.07 7.50 -11.99
N TYR A 330 25.18 6.89 -11.56
CA TYR A 330 26.15 7.55 -10.69
C TYR A 330 27.33 8.08 -11.52
N SER A 331 27.51 9.40 -11.54
CA SER A 331 28.79 9.98 -11.94
C SER A 331 29.92 9.47 -11.04
N PRO A 332 31.18 9.45 -11.50
CA PRO A 332 32.31 9.00 -10.66
C PRO A 332 32.39 9.73 -9.31
N SER A 333 32.11 11.03 -9.29
CA SER A 333 32.08 11.84 -8.06
C SER A 333 30.95 11.41 -7.12
N ASN A 334 29.75 11.17 -7.65
CA ASN A 334 28.60 10.75 -6.85
C ASN A 334 28.77 9.32 -6.35
N ALA A 335 29.29 8.42 -7.18
CA ALA A 335 29.61 7.04 -6.79
C ALA A 335 30.59 7.02 -5.62
N LYS A 336 31.68 7.80 -5.72
CA LYS A 336 32.67 7.93 -4.65
C LYS A 336 32.06 8.49 -3.37
N PHE A 337 31.29 9.57 -3.47
CA PHE A 337 30.59 10.15 -2.31
C PHE A 337 29.66 9.15 -1.62
N MET A 338 28.87 8.39 -2.41
CA MET A 338 27.99 7.36 -1.86
C MET A 338 28.77 6.22 -1.21
N HIS A 339 29.90 5.81 -1.80
CA HIS A 339 30.77 4.81 -1.23
C HIS A 339 31.36 5.26 0.11
N GLU A 340 32.00 6.44 0.16
CA GLU A 340 32.58 6.98 1.39
C GLU A 340 31.56 7.18 2.52
N ARG A 341 30.31 7.48 2.17
CA ARG A 341 29.24 7.70 3.16
C ARG A 341 28.65 6.42 3.72
N TYR A 342 28.55 5.35 2.93
CA TYR A 342 27.75 4.16 3.29
C TYR A 342 28.53 2.84 3.30
N ALA A 343 29.63 2.75 2.57
CA ALA A 343 30.45 1.55 2.51
C ALA A 343 31.62 1.66 3.49
N SER A 344 31.97 0.53 4.10
CA SER A 344 33.17 0.44 4.92
C SER A 344 34.43 0.40 4.03
N HIS A 345 35.57 0.83 4.58
CA HIS A 345 36.86 0.92 3.87
C HIS A 345 37.38 -0.41 3.29
N GLU A 346 36.92 -1.54 3.83
CA GLU A 346 37.25 -2.89 3.37
C GLU A 346 36.52 -3.32 2.10
N ILE A 347 35.49 -2.59 1.68
CA ILE A 347 34.70 -2.90 0.47
C ILE A 347 35.39 -2.29 -0.75
N ASN A 348 35.67 -3.09 -1.77
CA ASN A 348 36.28 -2.57 -3.00
C ASN A 348 35.27 -1.73 -3.81
N PHE A 349 35.71 -0.54 -4.22
CA PHE A 349 34.92 0.43 -5.00
C PHE A 349 35.13 0.26 -6.51
N HIS A 350 34.03 0.18 -7.26
CA HIS A 350 34.03 0.22 -8.72
C HIS A 350 32.94 1.19 -9.24
N ASN A 351 33.18 1.78 -10.41
CA ASN A 351 32.20 2.58 -11.15
C ASN A 351 32.36 2.36 -12.65
N GLN A 352 32.07 1.14 -13.09
CA GLN A 352 32.20 0.67 -14.46
C GLN A 352 30.86 0.09 -14.98
N PRO A 353 30.66 -0.05 -16.30
CA PRO A 353 29.42 -0.60 -16.84
C PRO A 353 29.10 -1.98 -16.24
N SER A 354 27.85 -2.21 -15.82
CA SER A 354 27.46 -3.44 -15.09
C SER A 354 27.79 -4.74 -15.80
N ASP A 355 27.71 -4.78 -17.14
CA ASP A 355 28.01 -5.96 -17.94
C ASP A 355 29.50 -6.38 -17.88
N THR A 356 30.35 -5.52 -17.31
CA THR A 356 31.80 -5.73 -17.15
C THR A 356 32.21 -6.09 -15.72
N PHE A 357 31.25 -6.18 -14.79
CA PHE A 357 31.51 -6.55 -13.40
C PHE A 357 31.47 -8.07 -13.17
N HIS A 358 31.57 -8.52 -11.91
CA HIS A 358 31.56 -9.95 -11.56
C HIS A 358 30.26 -10.63 -12.00
N PRO A 359 30.33 -11.83 -12.62
CA PRO A 359 29.16 -12.52 -13.16
C PRO A 359 28.18 -13.02 -12.08
N ASP A 360 28.64 -13.14 -10.84
CA ASP A 360 27.82 -13.56 -9.68
C ASP A 360 27.48 -12.41 -8.74
N ALA A 361 27.70 -11.16 -9.17
CA ALA A 361 27.23 -10.00 -8.43
C ALA A 361 25.70 -9.92 -8.43
N ILE A 362 25.16 -9.38 -7.34
CA ILE A 362 23.73 -9.19 -7.15
C ILE A 362 23.37 -7.75 -7.51
N ARG A 363 22.50 -7.57 -8.51
CA ARG A 363 21.90 -6.26 -8.81
C ARG A 363 20.99 -5.81 -7.67
N ALA A 364 21.21 -4.59 -7.17
CA ALA A 364 20.39 -3.95 -6.15
C ALA A 364 20.26 -2.44 -6.44
N GLY A 365 19.15 -2.02 -7.04
CA GLY A 365 18.98 -0.66 -7.55
C GLY A 365 19.96 -0.35 -8.69
N TRP A 366 20.73 0.73 -8.56
CA TRP A 366 21.76 1.13 -9.53
C TRP A 366 23.19 0.72 -9.15
N ALA A 367 23.34 -0.39 -8.43
CA ALA A 367 24.64 -0.97 -8.14
C ALA A 367 24.60 -2.50 -8.18
N ASP A 368 25.75 -3.09 -8.47
CA ASP A 368 25.99 -4.54 -8.41
C ASP A 368 26.88 -4.83 -7.20
N VAL A 369 26.44 -5.75 -6.34
CA VAL A 369 27.11 -6.06 -5.07
C VAL A 369 27.63 -7.49 -5.09
N LYS A 370 28.92 -7.65 -4.82
CA LYS A 370 29.58 -8.94 -4.69
C LYS A 370 29.71 -9.27 -3.21
N LEU A 371 29.11 -10.39 -2.80
CA LEU A 371 29.27 -10.94 -1.46
C LEU A 371 30.41 -11.96 -1.43
N GLU A 372 31.10 -12.06 -0.29
CA GLU A 372 32.01 -13.18 -0.06
C GLU A 372 31.22 -14.49 0.08
N ALA A 373 31.77 -15.58 -0.45
CA ALA A 373 31.20 -16.90 -0.24
C ALA A 373 31.26 -17.25 1.26
N ARG A 374 30.13 -17.70 1.82
CA ARG A 374 30.04 -18.17 3.21
C ARG A 374 30.60 -19.56 3.39
#